data_AF-A0A512MF69-F1
#
_entry.id   AF-A0A512MF69-F1
#
_cell.length_a   1.000
_cell.length_b   1.000
_cell.length_c   1.000
_cell.angle_alpha   90.00
_cell.angle_beta   90.00
_cell.angle_gamma   90.00
#
_symmetry.space_group_name_H-M   'P 1'
#
loop_
_entity.id
_entity.type
_entity.pdbx_description
1 polymer ?
#
loop_
_entity_poly.entity_id
_entity_poly.type
_entity_poly.pdbx_seq_one_letter_code
_entity_poly.pdbx_strand_id
1 'polypeptide(L)'
;MASTSIKTPGIAAAIGEVFRQNKIPCLVLNAVVMLLVGSYYLVPDVAEVWNQVGEFKLKWSFAFSSASTVFAAVLLPTLVQGMMGTLPAEGRGMRVLLLSAFWGYRGMEIDLFYRFQGWLFGTGNDARTLAIKVAVDQFLMSPIWFVPTVLIAMRWADAGGSWSRTRASLDRDFWLRVCPTVMVTNWLVWIPTLALVYSLPSALQFPLFSVVMCFFILIMTLLARKAEA
;
A
#
# COMPACT_ATOMS: atom_id res chain seq x y z
N MET A 1 1.52 -19.54 -42.10
CA MET A 1 0.79 -19.37 -40.82
C MET A 1 1.13 -18.01 -40.26
N ALA A 2 0.13 -17.12 -40.18
CA ALA A 2 0.31 -15.74 -39.78
C ALA A 2 0.75 -15.64 -38.31
N SER A 3 1.88 -14.98 -38.09
CA SER A 3 2.29 -14.48 -36.78
C SER A 3 1.22 -13.50 -36.30
N THR A 4 0.39 -13.92 -35.34
CA THR A 4 -0.48 -13.03 -34.59
C THR A 4 0.39 -12.14 -33.71
N SER A 5 0.77 -10.99 -34.26
CA SER A 5 1.32 -9.88 -33.49
C SER A 5 0.28 -9.47 -32.44
N ILE A 6 0.44 -9.96 -31.20
CA ILE A 6 -0.32 -9.50 -30.04
C ILE A 6 -0.03 -8.00 -29.92
N LYS A 7 -0.95 -7.16 -30.40
CA LYS A 7 -0.87 -5.71 -30.22
C LYS A 7 -0.88 -5.45 -28.72
N THR A 8 0.26 -5.06 -28.17
CA THR A 8 0.35 -4.63 -26.77
C THR A 8 -0.63 -3.47 -26.59
N PRO A 9 -1.61 -3.57 -25.68
CA PRO A 9 -2.61 -2.51 -25.52
C PRO A 9 -1.92 -1.18 -25.20
N GLY A 10 -2.44 -0.09 -25.79
CA GLY A 10 -2.00 1.26 -25.44
C GLY A 10 -2.23 1.54 -23.95
N ILE A 11 -1.48 2.47 -23.37
CA ILE A 11 -1.53 2.79 -21.93
C ILE A 11 -2.97 3.08 -21.47
N ALA A 12 -3.77 3.80 -22.28
CA ALA A 12 -5.17 4.07 -21.98
C ALA A 12 -6.04 2.81 -21.89
N ALA A 13 -5.80 1.82 -22.76
CA ALA A 13 -6.51 0.54 -22.72
C ALA A 13 -6.06 -0.31 -21.51
N ALA A 14 -4.77 -0.27 -21.16
CA ALA A 14 -4.25 -0.91 -19.95
C ALA A 14 -4.87 -0.29 -18.69
N ILE A 15 -5.00 1.04 -18.63
CA ILE A 15 -5.67 1.76 -17.54
C ILE A 15 -7.14 1.37 -17.42
N GLY A 16 -7.87 1.32 -18.54
CA GLY A 16 -9.28 0.94 -18.56
C GLY A 16 -9.50 -0.48 -18.05
N GLU A 17 -8.62 -1.42 -18.42
CA GLU A 17 -8.70 -2.80 -17.96
C GLU A 17 -8.35 -2.94 -16.47
N VAL A 18 -7.32 -2.24 -16.00
CA VAL A 18 -6.96 -2.17 -14.57
C VAL A 18 -8.14 -1.64 -13.75
N PHE A 19 -8.82 -0.59 -14.22
CA PHE A 19 -10.01 -0.07 -13.54
C PHE A 19 -11.14 -1.12 -13.51
N ARG A 20 -11.41 -1.80 -14.63
CA ARG A 20 -12.47 -2.81 -14.74
C ARG A 20 -12.23 -3.99 -13.80
N GLN A 21 -10.99 -4.44 -13.68
CA GLN A 21 -10.59 -5.56 -12.83
C GLN A 21 -10.57 -5.19 -11.34
N ASN A 22 -10.12 -3.98 -11.00
CA ASN A 22 -9.87 -3.58 -9.61
C ASN A 22 -11.00 -2.77 -8.96
N LYS A 23 -12.04 -2.36 -9.71
CA LYS A 23 -13.12 -1.50 -9.18
C LYS A 23 -13.82 -2.06 -7.94
N ILE A 24 -14.18 -3.35 -7.93
CA ILE A 24 -14.91 -3.97 -6.81
C ILE A 24 -14.04 -3.99 -5.54
N PRO A 25 -12.80 -4.51 -5.58
CA PRO A 25 -11.83 -4.39 -4.49
C PRO A 25 -11.68 -2.99 -3.93
N CYS A 26 -11.52 -2.00 -4.82
CA CYS A 26 -11.31 -0.61 -4.44
C CYS A 26 -12.55 -0.06 -3.72
N LEU A 27 -13.74 -0.35 -4.22
CA LEU A 27 -15.01 0.08 -3.59
C LEU A 27 -15.21 -0.58 -2.22
N VAL A 28 -14.99 -1.89 -2.12
CA VAL A 28 -15.12 -2.63 -0.85
C VAL A 28 -14.13 -2.08 0.18
N LEU A 29 -12.87 -1.87 -0.22
CA LEU A 29 -11.85 -1.33 0.67
C LEU A 29 -12.22 0.06 1.17
N ASN A 30 -12.63 0.97 0.27
CA ASN A 30 -13.05 2.32 0.66
C ASN A 30 -14.31 2.31 1.54
N ALA A 31 -15.25 1.39 1.31
CA ALA A 31 -16.40 1.20 2.20
C ALA A 31 -15.95 0.77 3.61
N VAL A 32 -15.00 -0.16 3.72
CA VAL A 32 -14.40 -0.55 5.01
C VAL A 32 -13.71 0.65 5.67
N VAL A 33 -12.92 1.44 4.93
CA VAL A 33 -12.26 2.64 5.48
C VAL A 33 -13.28 3.65 6.00
N MET A 34 -14.35 3.92 5.24
CA MET A 34 -15.44 4.81 5.66
C MET A 34 -16.13 4.30 6.94
N LEU A 35 -16.37 3.00 7.06
CA LEU A 35 -16.95 2.42 8.27
C LEU A 35 -16.01 2.54 9.47
N LEU A 36 -14.72 2.28 9.29
CA LEU A 36 -13.72 2.41 10.36
C LEU A 36 -13.61 3.86 10.84
N VAL A 37 -13.47 4.81 9.92
CA VAL A 37 -13.42 6.25 10.27
C VAL A 37 -14.75 6.72 10.85
N GLY A 38 -15.88 6.30 10.28
CA GLY A 38 -17.21 6.59 10.81
C GLY A 38 -17.40 6.06 12.23
N SER A 39 -16.91 4.85 12.53
CA SER A 39 -16.97 4.28 13.88
C SER A 39 -16.23 5.12 14.92
N TYR A 40 -15.12 5.76 14.53
CA TYR A 40 -14.39 6.67 15.41
C TYR A 40 -15.20 7.93 15.75
N TYR A 41 -15.90 8.51 14.77
CA TYR A 41 -16.64 9.77 14.99
C TYR A 41 -18.06 9.59 15.52
N LEU A 42 -18.70 8.46 15.22
CA LEU A 42 -20.12 8.24 15.49
C LEU A 42 -20.38 7.35 16.70
N VAL A 43 -19.40 6.57 17.16
CA VAL A 43 -19.58 5.60 18.25
C VAL A 43 -18.52 5.85 19.35
N PRO A 44 -18.89 6.53 20.45
CA PRO A 44 -17.96 6.91 21.51
C PRO A 44 -17.16 5.73 22.10
N ASP A 45 -17.80 4.59 22.33
CA ASP A 45 -17.15 3.39 22.88
C ASP A 45 -16.06 2.83 21.94
N VAL A 46 -16.28 2.93 20.62
CA VAL A 46 -15.29 2.51 19.62
C VAL A 46 -14.19 3.54 19.48
N ALA A 47 -14.50 4.83 19.63
CA ALA A 47 -13.52 5.90 19.64
C ALA A 47 -12.49 5.73 20.77
N GLU A 48 -12.93 5.25 21.94
CA GLU A 48 -12.04 4.97 23.07
C GLU A 48 -11.05 3.84 22.74
N VAL A 49 -11.52 2.76 22.12
CA VAL A 49 -10.63 1.67 21.64
C VAL A 49 -9.60 2.21 20.65
N TRP A 50 -10.02 3.06 19.71
CA TRP A 50 -9.10 3.71 18.78
C TRP A 50 -8.07 4.59 19.50
N ASN A 51 -8.49 5.39 20.47
CA ASN A 51 -7.58 6.24 21.25
C ASN A 51 -6.53 5.39 21.99
N GLN A 52 -6.91 4.26 22.58
CA GLN A 52 -5.97 3.32 23.21
C GLN A 52 -4.97 2.74 22.20
N VAL A 53 -5.41 2.42 20.98
CA VAL A 53 -4.51 2.02 19.88
C VAL A 53 -3.55 3.16 19.53
N GLY A 54 -4.06 4.40 19.50
CA GLY A 54 -3.26 5.61 19.30
C GLY A 54 -2.19 5.81 20.38
N GLU A 55 -2.55 5.66 21.65
CA GLU A 55 -1.62 5.74 22.78
C GLU A 55 -0.56 4.64 22.72
N PHE A 56 -0.97 3.41 22.40
CA PHE A 56 -0.04 2.30 22.20
C PHE A 56 0.95 2.60 21.06
N LYS A 57 0.44 3.14 19.94
CA LYS A 57 1.28 3.60 18.84
C LYS A 57 2.22 4.72 19.26
N LEU A 58 1.79 5.68 20.08
CA LEU A 58 2.66 6.77 20.55
C LEU A 58 3.75 6.24 21.48
N LYS A 59 3.42 5.29 22.37
CA LYS A 59 4.36 4.65 23.29
C LYS A 59 5.48 3.90 22.56
N TRP A 60 5.13 3.11 21.56
CA TRP A 60 6.10 2.30 20.80
C TRP A 60 6.62 2.99 19.53
N SER A 61 5.99 4.08 19.11
CA SER A 61 6.39 4.95 18.00
C SER A 61 6.76 4.12 16.75
N PHE A 62 7.98 4.30 16.23
CA PHE A 62 8.47 3.60 15.06
C PHE A 62 8.53 2.07 15.19
N ALA A 63 8.65 1.53 16.40
CA ALA A 63 8.62 0.07 16.59
C ALA A 63 7.23 -0.49 16.25
N PHE A 64 6.15 0.20 16.65
CA PHE A 64 4.80 -0.13 16.23
C PHE A 64 4.67 -0.04 14.70
N SER A 65 5.17 1.04 14.11
CA SER A 65 5.07 1.26 12.67
C SER A 65 5.80 0.21 11.83
N SER A 66 6.99 -0.17 12.26
CA SER A 66 7.77 -1.24 11.64
C SER A 66 7.05 -2.58 11.76
N ALA A 67 6.68 -2.99 12.98
CA ALA A 67 6.09 -4.30 13.23
C ALA A 67 4.73 -4.49 12.56
N SER A 68 3.84 -3.48 12.66
CA SER A 68 2.52 -3.52 12.02
C SER A 68 2.61 -3.58 10.49
N THR A 69 3.55 -2.84 9.88
CA THR A 69 3.75 -2.88 8.43
C THR A 69 4.34 -4.21 7.96
N VAL A 70 5.30 -4.78 8.70
CA VAL A 70 5.83 -6.13 8.39
C VAL A 70 4.74 -7.18 8.50
N PHE A 71 3.92 -7.11 9.54
CA PHE A 71 2.79 -8.01 9.72
C PHE A 71 1.81 -7.90 8.54
N ALA A 72 1.38 -6.68 8.20
CA ALA A 72 0.43 -6.38 7.14
C ALA A 72 0.92 -6.80 5.76
N ALA A 73 2.18 -6.46 5.45
CA ALA A 73 2.71 -6.54 4.09
C ALA A 73 3.48 -7.82 3.79
N VAL A 74 3.90 -8.57 4.81
CA VAL A 74 4.76 -9.75 4.62
C VAL A 74 4.20 -10.96 5.32
N LEU A 75 3.99 -10.92 6.64
CA LEU A 75 3.65 -12.12 7.41
C LEU A 75 2.25 -12.63 7.09
N LEU A 76 1.26 -11.74 7.14
CA LEU A 76 -0.14 -12.10 6.88
C LEU A 76 -0.35 -12.62 5.44
N PRO A 77 0.16 -11.95 4.38
CA PRO A 77 0.03 -12.46 3.01
C PRO A 77 0.78 -13.79 2.81
N THR A 78 1.94 -13.96 3.44
CA THR A 78 2.71 -15.22 3.37
C THR A 78 1.94 -16.36 4.03
N LEU A 79 1.31 -16.11 5.18
CA LEU A 79 0.45 -17.08 5.85
C LEU A 79 -0.73 -17.47 4.98
N VAL A 80 -1.42 -16.49 4.39
CA VAL A 80 -2.57 -16.72 3.50
C VAL A 80 -2.17 -17.50 2.26
N GLN A 81 -1.09 -17.13 1.58
CA GLN A 81 -0.55 -17.88 0.44
C GLN A 81 -0.13 -19.30 0.84
N GLY A 82 0.42 -19.48 2.04
CA GLY A 82 0.76 -20.79 2.59
C GLY A 82 -0.48 -21.67 2.79
N MET A 83 -1.54 -21.12 3.38
CA MET A 83 -2.83 -21.83 3.54
C MET A 83 -3.49 -22.15 2.20
N MET A 84 -3.28 -21.31 1.18
CA MET A 84 -3.81 -21.53 -0.17
C MET A 84 -2.95 -22.45 -1.04
N GLY A 85 -1.75 -22.83 -0.59
CA GLY A 85 -0.80 -23.61 -1.39
C GLY A 85 -0.20 -22.88 -2.59
N THR A 86 -0.35 -21.56 -2.69
CA THR A 86 0.18 -20.74 -3.79
C THR A 86 1.55 -20.13 -3.50
N LEU A 87 2.08 -20.40 -2.30
CA LEU A 87 3.35 -19.84 -1.85
C LEU A 87 4.53 -20.54 -2.53
N PRO A 88 5.38 -19.82 -3.30
CA PRO A 88 6.55 -20.42 -3.93
C PRO A 88 7.48 -21.04 -2.88
N ALA A 89 7.91 -22.28 -3.11
CA ALA A 89 8.75 -23.01 -2.15
C ALA A 89 10.22 -22.54 -2.19
N GLU A 90 10.73 -22.22 -3.37
CA GLU A 90 12.12 -21.82 -3.58
C GLU A 90 12.35 -20.36 -3.16
N GLY A 91 13.45 -20.09 -2.45
CA GLY A 91 13.84 -18.72 -2.08
C GLY A 91 12.92 -18.01 -1.07
N ARG A 92 11.84 -18.65 -0.61
CA ARG A 92 10.81 -18.08 0.28
C ARG A 92 11.38 -17.42 1.53
N GLY A 93 12.26 -18.12 2.26
CA GLY A 93 12.82 -17.60 3.52
C GLY A 93 13.58 -16.29 3.31
N MET A 94 14.41 -16.26 2.26
CA MET A 94 15.16 -15.06 1.89
C MET A 94 14.20 -13.95 1.44
N ARG A 95 13.21 -14.25 0.61
CA ARG A 95 12.18 -13.28 0.19
C ARG A 95 11.48 -12.64 1.39
N VAL A 96 10.99 -13.46 2.33
CA VAL A 96 10.30 -12.99 3.54
C VAL A 96 11.22 -12.11 4.38
N LEU A 97 12.49 -12.48 4.54
CA LEU A 97 13.47 -11.69 5.28
C LEU A 97 13.70 -10.31 4.62
N LEU A 98 13.99 -10.29 3.32
CA LEU A 98 14.28 -9.05 2.57
C LEU A 98 13.06 -8.12 2.55
N LEU A 99 11.86 -8.68 2.31
CA LEU A 99 10.63 -7.90 2.35
C LEU A 99 10.29 -7.42 3.76
N SER A 100 10.55 -8.19 4.80
CA SER A 100 10.34 -7.75 6.19
C SER A 100 11.26 -6.58 6.54
N ALA A 101 12.53 -6.64 6.13
CA ALA A 101 13.46 -5.53 6.33
C ALA A 101 12.99 -4.26 5.59
N PHE A 102 12.60 -4.41 4.32
CA PHE A 102 12.11 -3.27 3.52
C PHE A 102 10.81 -2.67 4.07
N TRP A 103 9.81 -3.49 4.38
CA TRP A 103 8.52 -3.01 4.86
C TRP A 103 8.56 -2.50 6.29
N GLY A 104 9.42 -3.05 7.13
CA GLY A 104 9.68 -2.50 8.47
C GLY A 104 10.25 -1.09 8.38
N TYR A 105 11.27 -0.89 7.54
CA TYR A 105 11.78 0.44 7.22
C TYR A 105 10.70 1.36 6.64
N ARG A 106 9.94 0.87 5.65
CA ARG A 106 8.89 1.66 4.98
C ARG A 106 7.81 2.12 5.95
N GLY A 107 7.41 1.27 6.89
CA GLY A 107 6.45 1.64 7.94
C GLY A 107 6.94 2.82 8.77
N MET A 108 8.20 2.80 9.18
CA MET A 108 8.80 3.91 9.93
C MET A 108 8.87 5.19 9.10
N GLU A 109 9.24 5.07 7.83
CA GLU A 109 9.32 6.21 6.92
C GLU A 109 7.95 6.84 6.65
N ILE A 110 6.90 6.05 6.46
CA ILE A 110 5.53 6.55 6.28
C ILE A 110 5.02 7.24 7.55
N ASP A 111 5.29 6.70 8.75
CA ASP A 111 4.95 7.37 10.01
C ASP A 111 5.68 8.72 10.12
N LEU A 112 6.98 8.74 9.79
CA LEU A 112 7.74 9.99 9.77
C LEU A 112 7.16 10.99 8.76
N PHE A 113 6.74 10.53 7.59
CA PHE A 113 6.11 11.35 6.57
C PHE A 113 4.79 11.95 7.07
N TYR A 114 3.93 11.17 7.74
CA TYR A 114 2.68 11.69 8.32
C TYR A 114 2.94 12.76 9.38
N ARG A 115 3.93 12.54 10.25
CA ARG A 115 4.36 13.54 11.24
C ARG A 115 4.88 14.81 10.57
N PHE A 116 5.70 14.65 9.52
CA PHE A 116 6.25 15.76 8.75
C PHE A 116 5.15 16.57 8.06
N GLN A 117 4.17 15.92 7.46
CA GLN A 117 3.01 16.60 6.88
C GLN A 117 2.17 17.32 7.96
N GLY A 118 2.04 16.74 9.15
CA GLY A 118 1.42 17.39 10.30
C GLY A 118 2.14 18.67 10.72
N TRP A 119 3.47 18.67 10.71
CA TRP A 119 4.29 19.84 10.99
C TRP A 119 4.19 20.90 9.88
N LEU A 120 4.22 20.50 8.61
CA LEU A 120 4.26 21.43 7.47
C LEU A 120 2.90 22.04 7.12
N PHE A 121 1.82 21.24 7.21
CA PHE A 121 0.48 21.64 6.77
C PHE A 121 -0.54 21.75 7.92
N GLY A 122 -0.14 21.38 9.14
CA GLY A 122 -1.01 21.37 10.32
C GLY A 122 -1.70 20.03 10.56
N THR A 123 -2.33 19.88 11.72
CA THR A 123 -3.02 18.65 12.16
C THR A 123 -4.55 18.75 12.04
N GLY A 124 -5.06 19.82 11.43
CA GLY A 124 -6.49 20.04 11.22
C GLY A 124 -7.13 19.01 10.27
N ASN A 125 -8.44 18.86 10.40
CA ASN A 125 -9.29 18.01 9.56
C ASN A 125 -10.14 18.82 8.56
N ASP A 126 -9.80 20.10 8.34
CA ASP A 126 -10.47 20.94 7.36
C ASP A 126 -10.11 20.54 5.92
N ALA A 127 -11.01 20.82 4.97
CA ALA A 127 -10.87 20.41 3.58
C ALA A 127 -9.56 20.87 2.93
N ARG A 128 -9.04 22.06 3.29
CA ARG A 128 -7.80 22.59 2.72
C ARG A 128 -6.58 21.81 3.21
N THR A 129 -6.49 21.58 4.52
CA THR A 129 -5.40 20.79 5.12
C THR A 129 -5.38 19.37 4.54
N LEU A 130 -6.54 18.71 4.45
CA LEU A 130 -6.65 17.37 3.91
C LEU A 130 -6.27 17.31 2.42
N ALA A 131 -6.77 18.24 1.61
CA ALA A 131 -6.47 18.29 0.19
C ALA A 131 -4.98 18.46 -0.09
N ILE A 132 -4.28 19.33 0.65
CA ILE A 132 -2.83 19.53 0.48
C ILE A 132 -2.04 18.28 0.87
N LYS A 133 -2.39 17.64 2.00
CA LYS A 133 -1.73 16.40 2.44
C LYS A 133 -1.88 15.29 1.42
N VAL A 134 -3.10 15.03 0.96
CA VAL A 134 -3.39 14.05 -0.09
C VAL A 134 -2.66 14.41 -1.38
N ALA A 135 -2.65 15.68 -1.79
CA ALA A 135 -2.00 16.08 -3.03
C ALA A 135 -0.48 15.87 -3.00
N VAL A 136 0.18 16.25 -1.90
CA VAL A 136 1.63 16.04 -1.73
C VAL A 136 1.96 14.55 -1.65
N ASP A 137 1.15 13.76 -0.95
CA ASP A 137 1.35 12.32 -0.86
C ASP A 137 1.19 11.66 -2.25
N GLN A 138 0.08 11.92 -2.93
CA GLN A 138 -0.30 11.15 -4.11
C GLN A 138 0.30 11.68 -5.41
N PHE A 139 0.55 12.98 -5.54
CA PHE A 139 1.09 13.55 -6.78
C PHE A 139 2.59 13.90 -6.71
N LEU A 140 3.20 13.97 -5.53
CA LEU A 140 4.65 14.19 -5.39
C LEU A 140 5.35 12.95 -4.83
N MET A 141 5.00 12.53 -3.61
CA MET A 141 5.77 11.49 -2.93
C MET A 141 5.53 10.10 -3.53
N SER A 142 4.29 9.78 -3.91
CA SER A 142 3.97 8.48 -4.50
C SER A 142 4.68 8.26 -5.84
N PRO A 143 4.63 9.19 -6.82
CA PRO A 143 5.28 9.01 -8.13
C PRO A 143 6.80 9.05 -8.08
N ILE A 144 7.38 9.87 -7.20
CA ILE A 144 8.83 10.08 -7.16
C ILE A 144 9.50 9.04 -6.24
N TRP A 145 8.85 8.68 -5.14
CA TRP A 145 9.47 7.91 -4.07
C TRP A 145 8.76 6.59 -3.77
N PHE A 146 7.50 6.63 -3.29
CA PHE A 146 6.88 5.42 -2.71
C PHE A 146 6.71 4.30 -3.74
N VAL A 147 6.04 4.55 -4.86
CA VAL A 147 5.76 3.49 -5.84
C VAL A 147 7.05 2.96 -6.50
N PRO A 148 7.97 3.80 -7.02
CA PRO A 148 9.20 3.29 -7.61
C PRO A 148 10.04 2.45 -6.63
N THR A 149 10.22 2.93 -5.40
CA THR A 149 11.08 2.23 -4.43
C THR A 149 10.44 0.93 -3.93
N VAL A 150 9.11 0.85 -3.79
CA VAL A 150 8.40 -0.40 -3.51
C VAL A 150 8.59 -1.40 -4.65
N LEU A 151 8.41 -0.98 -5.90
CA LEU A 151 8.57 -1.89 -7.05
C LEU A 151 10.01 -2.38 -7.21
N ILE A 152 10.99 -1.51 -6.98
CA ILE A 152 12.42 -1.89 -6.98
C ILE A 152 12.70 -2.89 -5.86
N ALA A 153 12.18 -2.65 -4.65
CA ALA A 153 12.36 -3.57 -3.51
C ALA A 153 11.72 -4.94 -3.75
N MET A 154 10.54 -4.98 -4.38
CA MET A 154 9.90 -6.23 -4.79
C MET A 154 10.78 -7.00 -5.76
N ARG A 155 11.27 -6.35 -6.83
CA ARG A 155 12.18 -6.99 -7.79
C ARG A 155 13.52 -7.40 -7.19
N TRP A 156 13.99 -6.67 -6.18
CA TRP A 156 15.17 -7.03 -5.40
C TRP A 156 14.96 -8.29 -4.56
N ALA A 157 13.81 -8.39 -3.90
CA ALA A 157 13.42 -9.60 -3.18
C ALA A 157 13.17 -10.79 -4.13
N ASP A 158 12.53 -10.58 -5.28
CA ASP A 158 12.34 -11.57 -6.35
C ASP A 158 13.70 -12.08 -6.87
N ALA A 159 14.69 -11.19 -6.97
CA ALA A 159 16.06 -11.52 -7.36
C ALA A 159 16.91 -12.07 -6.21
N GLY A 160 16.31 -12.49 -5.09
CA GLY A 160 17.01 -13.07 -3.93
C GLY A 160 18.06 -12.14 -3.32
N GLY A 161 17.86 -10.82 -3.41
CA GLY A 161 18.79 -9.81 -2.90
C GLY A 161 19.89 -9.37 -3.88
N SER A 162 19.89 -9.87 -5.13
CA SER A 162 20.94 -9.55 -6.11
C SER A 162 20.70 -8.20 -6.81
N TRP A 163 21.44 -7.16 -6.41
CA TRP A 163 21.37 -5.84 -7.04
C TRP A 163 21.82 -5.85 -8.52
N SER A 164 22.67 -6.79 -8.94
CA SER A 164 23.03 -6.91 -10.37
C SER A 164 21.80 -7.29 -11.20
N ARG A 165 21.07 -8.33 -10.79
CA ARG A 165 19.84 -8.79 -11.45
C ARG A 165 18.72 -7.76 -11.37
N THR A 166 18.57 -7.09 -10.22
CA THR A 166 17.55 -6.04 -10.07
C THR A 166 17.81 -4.88 -11.02
N ARG A 167 19.04 -4.35 -11.10
CA ARG A 167 19.37 -3.27 -12.04
C ARG A 167 19.10 -3.66 -13.49
N ALA A 168 19.48 -4.87 -13.87
CA ALA A 168 19.22 -5.38 -15.22
C ALA A 168 17.72 -5.44 -15.56
N SER A 169 16.84 -5.58 -14.56
CA SER A 169 15.39 -5.55 -14.76
C SER A 169 14.80 -4.14 -14.91
N LEU A 170 15.47 -3.07 -14.44
CA LEU A 170 14.93 -1.70 -14.43
C LEU A 170 15.03 -1.01 -15.80
N ASP A 171 14.47 -1.66 -16.82
CA ASP A 171 14.51 -1.24 -18.21
C ASP A 171 13.44 -0.18 -18.56
N ARG A 172 13.36 0.17 -19.84
CA ARG A 172 12.39 1.15 -20.34
C ARG A 172 10.94 0.72 -20.11
N ASP A 173 10.66 -0.58 -20.15
CA ASP A 173 9.31 -1.10 -19.94
C ASP A 173 8.88 -0.94 -18.48
N PHE A 174 9.80 -1.19 -17.54
CA PHE A 174 9.59 -0.92 -16.12
C PHE A 174 9.18 0.54 -15.87
N TRP A 175 9.95 1.50 -16.39
CA TRP A 175 9.71 2.92 -16.13
C TRP A 175 8.53 3.51 -16.89
N LEU A 176 8.28 3.07 -18.14
CA LEU A 176 7.24 3.67 -18.98
C LEU A 176 5.92 2.91 -18.99
N ARG A 177 5.88 1.65 -18.51
CA ARG A 177 4.64 0.86 -18.44
C ARG A 177 4.32 0.39 -17.04
N VAL A 178 5.23 -0.33 -16.38
CA VAL A 178 4.95 -0.94 -15.08
C VAL A 178 4.70 0.11 -14.01
N CYS A 179 5.63 1.05 -13.82
CA CYS A 179 5.49 2.12 -12.82
C CYS A 179 4.22 2.96 -13.03
N PRO A 180 3.91 3.49 -14.23
CA PRO A 180 2.67 4.24 -14.46
C PRO A 180 1.40 3.41 -14.24
N THR A 181 1.40 2.13 -14.62
CA THR A 181 0.22 1.25 -14.44
C THR A 181 -0.06 1.02 -12.95
N VAL A 182 0.98 0.76 -12.16
CA VAL A 182 0.87 0.63 -10.71
C VAL A 182 0.48 1.96 -10.06
N MET A 183 0.99 3.08 -10.57
CA MET A 183 0.62 4.42 -10.08
C MET A 183 -0.87 4.71 -10.21
N VAL A 184 -1.47 4.37 -11.36
CA VAL A 184 -2.90 4.59 -11.56
C VAL A 184 -3.72 3.74 -10.59
N THR A 185 -3.34 2.47 -10.39
CA THR A 185 -3.97 1.61 -9.37
C THR A 185 -3.81 2.21 -7.96
N ASN A 186 -2.62 2.74 -7.66
CA ASN A 186 -2.31 3.39 -6.40
C ASN A 186 -3.26 4.58 -6.17
N TRP A 187 -3.44 5.48 -7.14
CA TRP A 187 -4.34 6.62 -7.01
C TRP A 187 -5.80 6.23 -6.78
N LEU A 188 -6.30 5.22 -7.50
CA LEU A 188 -7.69 4.76 -7.37
C LEU A 188 -8.01 4.28 -5.95
N VAL A 189 -7.03 3.66 -5.29
CA VAL A 189 -7.18 3.14 -3.94
C VAL A 189 -6.89 4.22 -2.90
N TRP A 190 -5.72 4.85 -3.02
CA TRP A 190 -5.12 5.61 -1.93
C TRP A 190 -5.57 7.07 -1.90
N ILE A 191 -6.00 7.69 -2.99
CA ILE A 191 -6.58 9.05 -2.92
C ILE A 191 -7.80 9.11 -1.98
N PRO A 192 -8.87 8.33 -2.20
CA PRO A 192 -10.04 8.37 -1.32
C PRO A 192 -9.72 7.83 0.09
N THR A 193 -8.89 6.78 0.19
CA THR A 193 -8.47 6.23 1.48
C THR A 193 -7.70 7.26 2.30
N LEU A 194 -6.72 7.95 1.72
CA LEU A 194 -5.87 8.89 2.47
C LEU A 194 -6.62 10.16 2.85
N ALA A 195 -7.61 10.58 2.06
CA ALA A 195 -8.50 11.68 2.48
C ALA A 195 -9.21 11.35 3.81
N LEU A 196 -9.62 10.09 3.99
CA LEU A 196 -10.23 9.60 5.23
C LEU A 196 -9.19 9.32 6.34
N VAL A 197 -8.01 8.81 5.99
CA VAL A 197 -6.94 8.59 6.98
C VAL A 197 -6.45 9.92 7.56
N TYR A 198 -6.21 10.92 6.72
CA TYR A 198 -5.71 12.22 7.16
C TYR A 198 -6.73 13.03 7.97
N SER A 199 -8.03 12.71 7.88
CA SER A 199 -9.06 13.37 8.69
C SER A 199 -8.99 13.00 10.16
N LEU A 200 -8.42 11.83 10.49
CA LEU A 200 -8.23 11.37 11.86
C LEU A 200 -7.12 12.15 12.60
N PRO A 201 -7.17 12.17 13.95
CA PRO A 201 -6.07 12.65 14.77
C PRO A 201 -4.74 11.98 14.39
N SER A 202 -3.64 12.74 14.45
CA SER A 202 -2.31 12.29 13.99
C SER A 202 -1.83 10.97 14.62
N ALA A 203 -2.26 10.65 15.84
CA ALA A 203 -1.94 9.38 16.49
C ALA A 203 -2.58 8.16 15.80
N LEU A 204 -3.72 8.35 15.13
CA LEU A 204 -4.53 7.28 14.53
C LEU A 204 -4.33 7.11 13.02
N GLN A 205 -3.75 8.10 12.35
CA GLN A 205 -3.51 8.07 10.90
C GLN A 205 -2.71 6.83 10.49
N PHE A 206 -1.59 6.57 11.19
CA PHE A 206 -0.74 5.42 10.89
C PHE A 206 -1.38 4.06 11.26
N PRO A 207 -1.98 3.88 12.45
CA PRO A 207 -2.76 2.67 12.76
C PRO A 207 -3.81 2.34 11.71
N LEU A 208 -4.64 3.32 11.30
CA LEU A 208 -5.66 3.08 10.28
C LEU A 208 -5.02 2.73 8.94
N PHE A 209 -3.98 3.46 8.51
CA PHE A 209 -3.22 3.13 7.30
C PHE A 209 -2.76 1.66 7.31
N SER A 210 -2.22 1.18 8.43
CA SER A 210 -1.73 -0.20 8.56
C SER A 210 -2.86 -1.22 8.42
N VAL A 211 -4.03 -0.95 9.01
CA VAL A 211 -5.23 -1.79 8.87
C VAL A 211 -5.71 -1.82 7.42
N VAL A 212 -5.79 -0.66 6.77
CA VAL A 212 -6.21 -0.56 5.37
C VAL A 212 -5.22 -1.28 4.45
N MET A 213 -3.93 -1.17 4.74
CA MET A 213 -2.87 -1.89 4.03
C MET A 213 -3.04 -3.41 4.15
N CYS A 214 -3.36 -3.94 5.35
CA CYS A 214 -3.70 -5.35 5.52
C CYS A 214 -4.84 -5.77 4.60
N PHE A 215 -5.97 -5.05 4.63
CA PHE A 215 -7.14 -5.39 3.82
C PHE A 215 -6.84 -5.31 2.33
N PHE A 216 -6.12 -4.28 1.89
CA PHE A 216 -5.71 -4.14 0.50
C PHE A 216 -4.91 -5.37 0.03
N ILE A 217 -3.89 -5.77 0.79
CA ILE A 217 -3.03 -6.89 0.38
C ILE A 217 -3.78 -8.22 0.42
N LEU A 218 -4.66 -8.43 1.40
CA LEU A 218 -5.52 -9.62 1.45
C LEU A 218 -6.44 -9.70 0.23
N ILE A 219 -7.13 -8.61 -0.10
CA ILE A 219 -8.03 -8.57 -1.26
C ILE A 219 -7.24 -8.84 -2.54
N MET A 220 -6.09 -8.20 -2.73
CA MET A 220 -5.23 -8.44 -3.90
C MET A 220 -4.75 -9.90 -3.99
N THR A 221 -4.35 -10.48 -2.86
CA THR A 221 -3.89 -11.88 -2.79
C THR A 221 -5.01 -12.86 -3.16
N LEU A 222 -6.24 -12.62 -2.68
CA LEU A 222 -7.40 -13.47 -2.98
C LEU A 222 -7.87 -13.35 -4.43
N LEU A 223 -7.79 -12.15 -5.01
CA LEU A 223 -8.15 -11.93 -6.41
C LEU A 223 -7.15 -12.52 -7.40
N ALA A 224 -5.85 -12.42 -7.11
CA ALA A 224 -4.81 -13.01 -7.95
C ALA A 224 -5.10 -14.51 -8.18
N ARG A 225 -5.53 -15.22 -7.12
CA ARG A 225 -5.96 -16.63 -7.22
C ARG A 225 -7.14 -16.83 -8.17
N LYS A 226 -8.15 -15.96 -8.14
CA LYS A 226 -9.36 -16.11 -8.98
C LYS A 226 -9.08 -15.87 -10.46
N ALA A 227 -8.02 -15.14 -10.79
CA ALA A 227 -7.59 -14.96 -12.18
C ALA A 227 -6.80 -16.17 -12.72
N GLU A 228 -6.22 -16.99 -11.84
CA GLU A 228 -5.43 -18.18 -12.18
C GLU A 228 -6.26 -19.49 -12.19
N ALA A 229 -7.48 -19.47 -11.65
CA ALA A 229 -8.41 -20.59 -11.56
C ALA A 229 -9.52 -20.51 -12.62
#